data_AF-A0A0D7BM33-F1
#
_entry.id   AF-A0A0D7BM33-F1
#
_cell.length_a   1.000
_cell.length_b   1.000
_cell.length_c   1.000
_cell.angle_alpha   90.00
_cell.angle_beta   90.00
_cell.angle_gamma   90.00
#
_symmetry.space_group_name_H-M   'P 1'
#
loop_
_entity.id
_entity.type
_entity.pdbx_description
1 polymer ?
#
loop_
_entity_poly.entity_id
_entity_poly.type
_entity_poly.pdbx_seq_one_letter_code
_entity_poly.pdbx_strand_id
1 'polypeptide(L)'
;LKPLAKDKGLANYDKDIPLETALKDVVNANKMVLKSISVLTDKLPILGPILGPIVYQVKCILDDVLDFAENLTDALLNDINGLLGGCILGYGRYVCGPGALNIAGLCL
;
A
#
# COMPACT_ATOMS: atom_id res chain seq x y z
N LEU A 1 -23.87 4.61 -5.66
CA LEU A 1 -22.76 4.14 -4.81
C LEU A 1 -21.54 4.98 -5.17
N LYS A 2 -21.17 5.90 -4.26
CA LYS A 2 -20.34 7.07 -4.53
C LYS A 2 -18.87 6.70 -4.81
N PRO A 3 -18.15 7.47 -5.65
CA PRO A 3 -16.75 7.29 -6.04
C PRO A 3 -15.71 7.33 -4.89
N LEU A 4 -16.14 7.50 -3.64
CA LEU A 4 -15.30 7.56 -2.42
C LEU A 4 -14.55 6.26 -2.09
N ALA A 5 -14.87 5.14 -2.74
CA ALA A 5 -14.20 3.86 -2.52
C ALA A 5 -13.12 3.55 -3.56
N LYS A 6 -13.01 4.33 -4.64
CA LYS A 6 -12.11 4.01 -5.76
C LYS A 6 -10.68 4.47 -5.50
N ASP A 7 -10.50 5.46 -4.61
CA ASP A 7 -9.22 6.15 -4.37
C ASP A 7 -8.68 5.98 -2.94
N LYS A 8 -9.31 5.13 -2.11
CA LYS A 8 -8.84 4.83 -0.74
C LYS A 8 -7.72 3.80 -0.77
N GLY A 9 -6.62 4.07 -0.06
CA GLY A 9 -5.42 3.23 -0.04
C GLY A 9 -4.54 3.34 -1.30
N LEU A 10 -4.68 4.41 -2.10
CA LEU A 10 -3.83 4.64 -3.28
C LEU A 10 -2.89 5.85 -3.11
N ALA A 11 -2.84 6.45 -1.92
CA ALA A 11 -1.94 7.57 -1.71
C ALA A 11 -0.50 7.03 -1.63
N ASN A 12 0.34 7.53 -2.54
CA ASN A 12 1.74 7.12 -2.70
C ASN A 12 1.95 5.71 -3.27
N TYR A 13 0.90 5.00 -3.67
CA TYR A 13 1.06 3.66 -4.22
C TYR A 13 1.81 3.67 -5.57
N ASP A 14 2.96 2.99 -5.62
CA ASP A 14 3.69 2.71 -6.85
C ASP A 14 3.63 1.20 -7.19
N LYS A 15 2.87 0.89 -8.24
CA LYS A 15 2.73 -0.46 -8.78
C LYS A 15 4.04 -1.06 -9.31
N ASP A 16 5.04 -0.21 -9.60
CA ASP A 16 6.33 -0.64 -10.10
C ASP A 16 7.26 -1.07 -8.95
N ILE A 17 6.84 -0.86 -7.68
CA ILE A 17 7.48 -1.40 -6.47
C ILE A 17 6.76 -2.71 -6.06
N PRO A 18 7.37 -3.90 -6.29
CA PRO A 18 6.69 -5.18 -6.05
C PRO A 18 6.30 -5.40 -4.59
N LEU A 19 7.06 -4.82 -3.66
CA LEU A 19 6.78 -4.91 -2.22
C LEU A 19 5.53 -4.11 -1.82
N GLU A 20 5.34 -2.91 -2.39
CA GLU A 20 4.11 -2.12 -2.19
C GLU A 20 2.90 -2.87 -2.73
N THR A 21 3.03 -3.45 -3.93
CA THR A 21 1.95 -4.27 -4.53
C THR A 21 1.59 -5.48 -3.64
N ALA A 22 2.58 -6.21 -3.13
CA ALA A 22 2.33 -7.34 -2.25
C ALA A 22 1.65 -6.92 -0.93
N LEU A 23 2.04 -5.78 -0.36
CA LEU A 23 1.44 -5.27 0.87
C LEU A 23 -0.02 -4.82 0.64
N LYS A 24 -0.27 -4.15 -0.47
CA LYS A 24 -1.61 -3.77 -0.94
C LYS A 24 -2.52 -4.99 -1.10
N ASP A 25 -2.01 -6.09 -1.66
CA ASP A 25 -2.79 -7.32 -1.82
C ASP A 25 -3.21 -7.93 -0.47
N VAL A 26 -2.30 -7.95 0.51
CA VAL A 26 -2.61 -8.41 1.88
C VAL A 26 -3.65 -7.52 2.54
N VAL A 27 -3.51 -6.20 2.42
CA VAL A 27 -4.48 -5.23 2.95
C VAL A 27 -5.86 -5.44 2.30
N ASN A 28 -5.92 -5.61 0.98
CA ASN A 28 -7.16 -5.87 0.26
C ASN A 28 -7.82 -7.19 0.66
N ALA A 29 -7.04 -8.24 0.90
CA ALA A 29 -7.56 -9.51 1.40
C ALA A 29 -8.26 -9.34 2.76
N ASN A 30 -7.68 -8.57 3.68
CA ASN A 30 -8.30 -8.27 4.97
C ASN A 30 -9.60 -7.47 4.81
N LYS A 31 -9.63 -6.44 3.95
CA LYS A 31 -10.84 -5.67 3.63
C LYS A 31 -11.95 -6.57 3.05
N MET A 32 -11.60 -7.56 2.23
CA MET A 32 -12.56 -8.54 1.69
C MET A 32 -13.15 -9.46 2.75
N VAL A 33 -12.34 -9.91 3.72
CA VAL A 33 -12.82 -10.71 4.86
C VAL A 33 -13.80 -9.88 5.70
N LEU A 34 -13.46 -8.64 6.04
CA LEU A 34 -14.34 -7.74 6.79
C LEU A 34 -15.67 -7.50 6.08
N LYS A 35 -15.62 -7.29 4.75
CA LYS A 35 -16.82 -7.19 3.91
C LYS A 35 -17.68 -8.45 3.99
N SER A 36 -17.05 -9.63 3.92
CA SER A 36 -17.75 -10.91 3.99
C SER A 36 -18.43 -11.11 5.35
N ILE A 37 -17.75 -10.75 6.44
CA ILE A 37 -18.32 -10.79 7.80
C ILE A 37 -19.54 -9.89 7.89
N SER A 38 -19.44 -8.63 7.45
CA SER A 38 -20.57 -7.69 7.44
C SER A 38 -21.77 -8.21 6.65
N VAL A 39 -21.55 -8.74 5.45
CA VAL A 39 -22.62 -9.31 4.61
C VAL A 39 -23.27 -10.55 5.25
N LEU A 40 -22.48 -11.40 5.91
CA LEU A 40 -22.98 -12.57 6.62
C LEU A 40 -23.82 -12.16 7.84
N THR A 41 -23.35 -11.18 8.61
CA THR A 41 -24.08 -10.64 9.77
C THR A 41 -25.43 -10.06 9.35
N ASP A 42 -25.49 -9.29 8.26
CA ASP A 42 -26.73 -8.70 7.76
C ASP A 42 -27.78 -9.74 7.36
N LYS A 43 -27.37 -10.97 7.03
CA LYS A 43 -28.27 -12.07 6.64
C LYS A 43 -28.86 -12.85 7.82
N LEU A 44 -28.47 -12.53 9.06
CA LEU A 44 -29.02 -13.21 10.23
C LEU A 44 -30.44 -12.69 10.56
N PRO A 45 -31.46 -13.56 10.67
CA PRO A 45 -32.87 -13.14 10.71
C PRO A 45 -33.25 -12.33 11.95
N ILE A 46 -32.65 -12.62 13.11
CA ILE A 46 -32.93 -11.93 14.38
C ILE A 46 -31.78 -10.99 14.74
N LEU A 47 -30.54 -11.47 14.59
CA LEU A 47 -29.35 -10.73 14.99
C LEU A 47 -28.89 -9.71 13.94
N GLY A 48 -29.25 -9.86 12.66
CA GLY A 48 -28.81 -8.97 11.59
C GLY A 48 -29.25 -7.52 11.76
N PRO A 49 -30.52 -7.22 12.09
CA PRO A 49 -30.96 -5.85 12.33
C PRO A 49 -30.26 -5.15 13.51
N ILE A 50 -29.77 -5.93 14.49
CA ILE A 50 -29.10 -5.41 15.69
C ILE A 50 -27.59 -5.29 15.45
N LEU A 51 -26.97 -6.38 14.99
CA LEU A 51 -25.52 -6.50 14.84
C LEU A 51 -25.01 -5.94 13.50
N GLY A 52 -25.84 -5.93 12.45
CA GLY A 52 -25.46 -5.45 11.12
C GLY A 52 -24.90 -4.03 11.14
N PRO A 53 -25.62 -3.03 11.69
CA PRO A 53 -25.11 -1.66 11.81
C PRO A 53 -23.81 -1.56 12.62
N ILE A 54 -23.69 -2.34 13.68
CA ILE A 54 -22.50 -2.34 14.56
C ILE A 54 -21.29 -2.92 13.83
N VAL A 55 -21.46 -4.10 13.21
CA VAL A 55 -20.41 -4.79 12.46
C VAL A 55 -20.00 -3.98 11.23
N TYR A 56 -20.93 -3.30 10.57
CA TYR A 56 -20.63 -2.39 9.48
C TYR A 56 -19.75 -1.21 9.93
N GLN A 57 -20.07 -0.59 11.08
CA GLN A 57 -19.24 0.49 11.64
C GLN A 57 -17.83 0.00 12.01
N VAL A 58 -17.73 -1.16 12.66
CA VAL A 58 -16.43 -1.76 13.00
C VAL A 58 -15.63 -2.06 11.74
N LYS A 59 -16.26 -2.62 10.69
CA LYS A 59 -15.64 -2.81 9.38
C LYS A 59 -15.10 -1.48 8.84
N CYS A 60 -15.90 -0.40 8.86
CA CYS A 60 -15.47 0.88 8.33
C CYS A 60 -14.25 1.44 9.07
N ILE A 61 -14.22 1.34 10.40
CA ILE A 61 -13.05 1.77 11.19
C ILE A 61 -11.82 0.94 10.82
N LEU A 62 -11.96 -0.38 10.69
CA LEU A 62 -10.86 -1.25 10.32
C LEU A 62 -10.37 -1.01 8.88
N ASP A 63 -11.28 -0.73 7.95
CA ASP A 63 -10.93 -0.34 6.57
C ASP A 63 -10.10 0.96 6.59
N ASP A 64 -10.50 1.98 7.35
CA ASP A 64 -9.78 3.25 7.44
C ASP A 64 -8.38 3.10 8.10
N VAL A 65 -8.25 2.22 9.09
CA VAL A 65 -6.94 1.87 9.69
C VAL A 65 -6.05 1.16 8.69
N LEU A 66 -6.61 0.23 7.92
CA LEU A 66 -5.87 -0.49 6.88
C LEU A 66 -5.44 0.44 5.75
N ASP A 67 -6.31 1.35 5.31
CA ASP A 67 -5.97 2.40 4.33
C ASP A 67 -4.84 3.31 4.83
N PHE A 68 -4.86 3.70 6.11
CA PHE A 68 -3.79 4.51 6.70
C PHE A 68 -2.45 3.76 6.74
N ALA A 69 -2.46 2.50 7.18
CA ALA A 69 -1.24 1.68 7.25
C ALA A 69 -0.63 1.43 5.87
N GLU A 70 -1.47 1.18 4.86
CA GLU A 70 -1.09 1.05 3.45
C GLU A 70 -0.41 2.33 2.95
N ASN A 71 -1.10 3.48 3.02
CA ASN A 71 -0.56 4.75 2.52
C ASN A 71 0.72 5.19 3.24
N LEU A 72 0.85 4.90 4.55
CA LEU A 72 2.06 5.21 5.31
C LEU A 72 3.23 4.31 4.89
N THR A 73 2.96 3.03 4.63
CA THR A 73 4.01 2.10 4.24
C THR A 73 4.46 2.37 2.80
N ASP A 74 3.54 2.69 1.89
CA ASP A 74 3.85 3.13 0.53
C ASP A 74 4.72 4.41 0.57
N ALA A 75 4.37 5.41 1.38
CA ALA A 75 5.19 6.62 1.54
C ALA A 75 6.62 6.30 2.02
N LEU A 76 6.75 5.43 3.04
CA LEU A 76 8.05 5.03 3.57
C LEU A 76 8.88 4.25 2.54
N LEU A 77 8.26 3.35 1.78
CA LEU A 77 8.94 2.55 0.78
C LEU A 77 9.42 3.41 -0.39
N ASN A 78 8.62 4.38 -0.83
CA ASN A 78 9.05 5.38 -1.80
C ASN A 78 10.24 6.22 -1.30
N ASP A 79 10.22 6.69 -0.05
CA ASP A 79 11.33 7.45 0.53
C ASP A 79 12.63 6.61 0.61
N ILE A 80 12.52 5.34 1.04
CA ILE A 80 13.65 4.41 1.08
C ILE A 80 14.18 4.14 -0.34
N ASN A 81 13.29 3.91 -1.31
CA ASN A 81 13.67 3.67 -2.69
C ASN A 81 14.37 4.90 -3.30
N GLY A 82 13.87 6.10 -3.01
CA GLY A 82 14.49 7.37 -3.39
C GLY A 82 15.88 7.56 -2.75
N LEU A 83 16.03 7.24 -1.45
CA LEU A 83 17.32 7.28 -0.76
C LEU A 83 18.31 6.27 -1.34
N LEU A 84 17.88 5.03 -1.59
CA LEU A 84 18.72 3.99 -2.18
C LEU A 84 19.10 4.34 -3.63
N GLY A 85 18.16 4.80 -4.46
CA GLY A 85 18.45 5.29 -5.80
C GLY A 85 19.42 6.47 -5.79
N GLY A 86 19.21 7.43 -4.89
CA GLY A 86 20.13 8.56 -4.66
C GLY A 86 21.51 8.12 -4.16
N CYS A 87 21.58 7.09 -3.34
CA CYS A 87 22.83 6.52 -2.85
C CYS A 87 23.57 5.77 -3.98
N ILE A 88 22.89 4.91 -4.74
CA ILE A 88 23.50 4.14 -5.84
C ILE A 88 23.93 5.06 -6.99
N LEU A 89 23.12 6.06 -7.35
CA LEU A 89 23.48 7.07 -8.37
C LEU A 89 24.52 8.06 -7.83
N GLY A 90 24.50 8.37 -6.54
CA GLY A 90 25.49 9.20 -5.86
C GLY A 90 26.87 8.54 -5.86
N TYR A 91 26.96 7.29 -5.41
CA TYR A 91 28.16 6.47 -5.53
C TYR A 91 28.56 6.27 -7.00
N GLY A 92 27.60 6.05 -7.89
CA GLY A 92 27.84 5.99 -9.33
C GLY A 92 28.49 7.26 -9.87
N ARG A 93 28.14 8.46 -9.39
CA ARG A 93 28.81 9.72 -9.79
C ARG A 93 30.19 9.91 -9.16
N TYR A 94 30.43 9.40 -7.96
CA TYR A 94 31.76 9.40 -7.35
C TYR A 94 32.71 8.39 -8.02
N VAL A 95 32.18 7.24 -8.45
CA VAL A 95 32.92 6.19 -9.18
C VAL A 95 33.03 6.51 -10.67
N CYS A 96 32.03 7.16 -11.30
CA CYS A 96 32.02 7.62 -12.70
C CYS A 96 32.36 9.12 -12.87
N GLY A 97 33.03 9.76 -11.90
CA GLY A 97 33.35 11.18 -11.95
C GLY A 97 34.33 11.56 -13.08
N PRO A 98 34.54 12.85 -13.38
CA PRO A 98 35.51 13.26 -14.41
C PRO A 98 36.92 12.77 -14.02
N GLY A 99 37.35 11.68 -14.66
CA GLY A 99 38.57 10.93 -14.33
C GLY A 99 38.38 9.40 -14.22
N ALA A 100 37.14 8.90 -14.22
CA ALA A 100 36.84 7.47 -14.11
C ALA A 100 37.06 6.69 -15.42
N LEU A 101 37.57 5.45 -15.31
CA LEU A 101 37.78 4.57 -16.46
C LEU A 101 36.44 3.98 -16.91
N ASN A 102 36.00 4.34 -18.11
CA ASN A 102 34.80 3.77 -18.71
C ASN A 102 35.20 2.62 -19.63
N ILE A 103 34.94 1.38 -19.22
CA ILE A 103 35.16 0.20 -20.06
C ILE A 103 33.80 -0.45 -20.30
N ALA A 104 33.34 -0.42 -21.55
CA ALA A 104 32.10 -1.07 -22.00
C ALA A 104 30.83 -0.71 -21.17
N GLY A 105 30.72 0.53 -20.69
CA GLY A 105 29.51 1.01 -19.99
C GLY A 105 29.41 0.62 -18.52
N LEU A 106 30.42 -0.05 -17.96
CA LEU A 106 30.61 -0.15 -16.51
C LEU A 106 31.60 0.92 -16.06
N CYS A 107 31.22 1.65 -15.02
CA CYS A 107 32.15 2.47 -14.25
C CYS A 107 32.81 1.61 -13.17
N LEU A 108 34.13 1.65 -13.13
CA LEU A 108 34.97 1.03 -12.10
C LEU A 108 35.63 2.11 -11.24
#